data_AF-A0A7I8VLW8-F1
#
_entry.id   AF-A0A7I8VLW8-F1
#
_cell.length_a   1.000
_cell.length_b   1.000
_cell.length_c   1.000
_cell.angle_alpha   90.00
_cell.angle_beta   90.00
_cell.angle_gamma   90.00
#
_symmetry.space_group_name_H-M   'P 1'
#
loop_
_entity.id
_entity.type
_entity.pdbx_description
1 polymer ?
#
loop_
_entity_poly.entity_id
_entity_poly.type
_entity_poly.pdbx_seq_one_letter_code
_entity_poly.pdbx_strand_id
1 'polypeptide(L)'
;MASNDSDNECDSAGHKYKVPAAATVEEMLKKDQDDESLRKYKESLGLTSEKIILEPSNPNTVIIKTLRLECEGDDACHNQDMDISGKDLSGLKKQPFNLKEGTRYRIAVDFMVQREMVSGLKYTHKVTKAVVTVDNDSEMFGSFAPSKELRTIRSQIRDVPSGFLHRGKYSVKSKFVDDDKKVHAEWEWTLEIKDKWKN
;
A
#
# COMPACT_ATOMS: atom_id res chain seq x y z
N MET A 1 -18.56 -24.74 -2.34
CA MET A 1 -19.24 -23.52 -2.81
C MET A 1 -18.18 -22.43 -2.86
N ALA A 2 -17.77 -22.02 -4.06
CA ALA A 2 -16.75 -20.99 -4.24
C ALA A 2 -17.45 -19.63 -4.24
N SER A 3 -17.22 -18.84 -3.20
CA SER A 3 -17.62 -17.43 -3.14
C SER A 3 -16.74 -16.66 -4.12
N ASN A 4 -17.37 -16.12 -5.15
CA ASN A 4 -16.73 -15.28 -6.15
C ASN A 4 -16.73 -13.85 -5.59
N ASP A 5 -15.76 -13.51 -4.74
CA ASP A 5 -15.56 -12.15 -4.25
C ASP A 5 -14.99 -11.29 -5.39
N SER A 6 -15.90 -10.79 -6.24
CA SER A 6 -15.60 -9.67 -7.12
C SER A 6 -15.76 -8.41 -6.28
N ASP A 7 -14.63 -7.83 -5.88
CA ASP A 7 -14.52 -6.52 -5.24
C ASP A 7 -15.35 -5.48 -6.01
N ASN A 8 -16.57 -5.22 -5.54
CA ASN A 8 -17.49 -4.24 -6.10
C ASN A 8 -17.48 -3.01 -5.19
N GLU A 9 -16.43 -2.20 -5.30
CA GLU A 9 -16.37 -0.87 -4.70
C GLU A 9 -17.19 0.09 -5.56
N CYS A 10 -18.39 0.43 -5.10
CA CYS A 10 -19.23 1.50 -5.63
C CYS A 10 -19.05 2.74 -4.77
N ASP A 11 -18.85 3.91 -5.40
CA ASP A 11 -18.80 5.18 -4.68
C ASP A 11 -20.17 5.47 -4.04
N SER A 12 -20.21 6.39 -3.07
CA SER A 12 -21.40 6.84 -2.32
C SER A 12 -22.59 7.22 -3.23
N ALA A 13 -22.32 7.61 -4.49
CA ALA A 13 -23.31 7.93 -5.52
C ALA A 13 -23.77 6.73 -6.39
N GLY A 14 -23.33 5.49 -6.10
CA GLY A 14 -23.69 4.30 -6.87
C GLY A 14 -22.98 4.17 -8.23
N HIS A 15 -22.00 5.04 -8.51
CA HIS A 15 -21.18 4.93 -9.71
C HIS A 15 -20.10 3.85 -9.53
N LYS A 16 -20.01 2.92 -10.50
CA LYS A 16 -18.94 1.93 -10.56
C LYS A 16 -17.73 2.54 -11.24
N TYR A 17 -16.60 2.57 -10.53
CA TYR A 17 -15.32 2.94 -11.14
C TYR A 17 -15.01 2.01 -12.31
N LYS A 18 -14.63 2.57 -13.45
CA LYS A 18 -14.20 1.82 -14.63
C LYS A 18 -12.71 2.00 -14.78
N VAL A 19 -11.98 0.89 -14.68
CA VAL A 19 -10.54 0.85 -14.91
C VAL A 19 -10.24 1.39 -16.32
N PRO A 20 -9.34 2.38 -16.45
CA PRO A 20 -8.94 2.90 -17.76
C PRO A 20 -8.25 1.82 -18.59
N ALA A 21 -8.28 1.96 -19.91
CA ALA A 21 -7.53 1.05 -20.78
C ALA A 21 -6.03 1.16 -20.51
N ALA A 22 -5.35 0.02 -20.38
CA ALA A 22 -3.90 -0.03 -20.22
C ALA A 22 -3.21 0.65 -21.41
N ALA A 23 -2.30 1.56 -21.12
CA ALA A 23 -1.48 2.26 -22.10
C ALA A 23 -0.07 2.42 -21.54
N THR A 24 0.94 2.24 -22.39
CA THR A 24 2.34 2.39 -22.00
C THR A 24 2.75 3.86 -21.93
N VAL A 25 3.81 4.17 -21.17
CA VAL A 25 4.36 5.54 -21.10
C VAL A 25 4.75 6.05 -22.50
N GLU A 26 5.30 5.18 -23.36
CA GLU A 26 5.68 5.53 -24.72
C GLU A 26 4.47 5.88 -25.60
N GLU A 27 3.37 5.12 -25.50
CA GLU A 27 2.12 5.41 -26.22
C GLU A 27 1.48 6.71 -25.73
N MET A 28 1.50 6.95 -24.41
CA MET A 28 1.01 8.20 -23.83
C MET A 28 1.79 9.41 -24.33
N LEU A 29 3.12 9.29 -24.49
CA LEU A 29 3.99 10.35 -25.02
C LEU A 29 3.87 10.53 -26.54
N LYS A 30 3.51 9.49 -27.29
CA LYS A 30 3.25 9.56 -28.74
C LYS A 30 1.91 10.19 -29.09
N LYS A 31 0.93 10.04 -28.21
CA LYS A 31 -0.38 10.67 -28.39
C LYS A 31 -0.25 12.19 -28.25
N ASP A 32 -0.90 12.95 -29.12
CA ASP A 32 -1.01 14.41 -29.00
C ASP A 32 0.34 15.17 -28.95
N GLN A 33 1.36 14.68 -29.68
CA GLN A 33 2.69 15.32 -29.70
C GLN A 33 2.69 16.72 -30.30
N ASP A 34 1.72 17.03 -31.16
CA ASP A 34 1.61 18.34 -31.79
C ASP A 34 1.01 19.40 -30.85
N ASP A 35 0.48 18.99 -29.69
CA ASP A 35 -0.09 19.89 -28.69
C ASP A 35 0.93 20.23 -27.58
N GLU A 36 1.41 21.46 -27.60
CA GLU A 36 2.38 21.98 -26.62
C GLU A 36 1.86 21.91 -25.18
N SER A 37 0.56 22.14 -24.97
CA SER A 37 -0.06 22.15 -23.65
C SER A 37 -0.13 20.73 -23.06
N LEU A 38 -0.50 19.75 -23.88
CA LEU A 38 -0.55 18.35 -23.48
C LEU A 38 0.85 17.76 -23.26
N ARG A 39 1.84 18.19 -24.05
CA ARG A 39 3.24 17.82 -23.80
C ARG A 39 3.75 18.34 -22.46
N LYS A 40 3.56 19.64 -22.17
CA LYS A 40 3.94 20.23 -20.88
C LYS A 40 3.21 19.58 -19.71
N TYR A 41 1.96 19.19 -19.89
CA TYR A 41 1.20 18.44 -18.89
C TYR A 41 1.75 17.03 -18.65
N LYS A 42 2.09 16.29 -19.70
CA LYS A 42 2.70 14.95 -19.57
C LYS A 42 4.08 15.01 -18.91
N GLU A 43 4.88 16.01 -19.25
CA GLU A 43 6.17 16.28 -18.60
C GLU A 43 6.00 16.61 -17.12
N SER A 44 4.99 17.41 -16.74
CA SER A 44 4.73 17.74 -15.33
C SER A 44 4.23 16.54 -14.51
N LEU A 45 3.62 15.54 -15.15
CA LEU A 45 3.30 14.25 -14.55
C LEU A 45 4.52 13.32 -14.38
N GLY A 46 5.69 13.73 -14.86
CA GLY A 46 6.92 12.94 -14.81
C GLY A 46 6.98 11.82 -15.87
N LEU A 47 6.12 11.86 -16.89
CA LEU A 47 6.20 10.94 -18.02
C LEU A 47 7.38 11.35 -18.90
N THR A 48 8.39 10.50 -18.97
CA THR A 48 9.57 10.72 -19.82
C THR A 48 9.82 9.50 -20.70
N SER A 49 10.47 9.71 -21.84
CA SER A 49 10.84 8.61 -22.76
C SER A 49 11.94 7.71 -22.18
N GLU A 50 12.62 8.13 -21.11
CA GLU A 50 13.64 7.34 -20.44
C GLU A 50 12.99 6.27 -19.55
N LYS A 51 13.25 4.99 -19.84
CA LYS A 51 12.80 3.90 -18.99
C LYS A 51 13.57 3.92 -17.68
N ILE A 52 12.91 4.37 -16.61
CA ILE A 52 13.46 4.33 -15.26
C ILE A 52 13.45 2.88 -14.77
N ILE A 53 14.62 2.27 -14.63
CA ILE A 53 14.79 0.93 -14.04
C ILE A 53 15.72 1.07 -12.84
N LEU A 54 15.20 0.73 -11.66
CA LEU A 54 15.90 0.86 -10.38
C LEU A 54 16.45 -0.48 -9.90
N GLU A 55 15.62 -1.51 -9.99
CA GLU A 55 15.98 -2.89 -9.66
C GLU A 55 15.74 -3.77 -10.87
N PRO A 56 16.78 -4.00 -11.69
CA PRO A 56 16.66 -4.84 -12.89
C PRO A 56 16.22 -6.28 -12.58
N SER A 57 16.60 -6.79 -11.40
CA SER A 57 16.24 -8.12 -10.90
C SER A 57 14.79 -8.22 -10.43
N ASN A 58 14.14 -7.09 -10.14
CA ASN A 58 12.75 -7.05 -9.70
C ASN A 58 11.83 -6.85 -10.92
N PRO A 59 10.94 -7.81 -11.24
CA PRO A 59 10.00 -7.67 -12.35
C PRO A 59 8.81 -6.76 -12.02
N ASN A 60 8.63 -6.37 -10.75
CA ASN A 60 7.52 -5.53 -10.34
C ASN A 60 7.73 -4.07 -10.77
N THR A 61 6.61 -3.44 -11.10
CA THR A 61 6.55 -2.03 -11.49
C THR A 61 6.66 -1.17 -10.23
N VAL A 62 6.00 -1.58 -9.15
CA VAL A 62 6.10 -0.96 -7.83
C VAL A 62 7.01 -1.79 -6.94
N ILE A 63 7.98 -1.12 -6.32
CA ILE A 63 8.92 -1.72 -5.36
C ILE A 63 8.60 -1.14 -3.99
N ILE A 64 7.95 -1.93 -3.14
CA ILE A 64 7.68 -1.55 -1.76
C ILE A 64 8.95 -1.73 -0.95
N LYS A 65 9.39 -0.66 -0.27
CA LYS A 65 10.61 -0.64 0.54
C LYS A 65 10.30 -0.85 2.00
N THR A 66 9.45 0.01 2.56
CA THR A 66 9.17 0.00 3.99
C THR A 66 7.69 0.22 4.22
N LEU A 67 7.10 -0.55 5.15
CA LEU A 67 5.82 -0.20 5.77
C LEU A 67 6.09 0.27 7.20
N ARG A 68 5.55 1.43 7.56
CA ARG A 68 5.74 2.05 8.88
C ARG A 68 4.39 2.24 9.55
N LEU A 69 4.29 1.86 10.81
CA LEU A 69 3.17 2.23 11.67
C LEU A 69 3.52 3.56 12.33
N GLU A 70 2.94 4.66 11.83
CA GLU A 70 3.07 5.99 12.44
C GLU A 70 1.92 6.19 13.43
N CYS A 71 2.19 6.27 14.74
CA CYS A 71 1.15 6.63 15.70
C CYS A 71 1.15 8.13 16.05
N GLU A 72 -0.03 8.64 16.36
CA GLU A 72 -0.24 10.03 16.74
C GLU A 72 -0.25 10.18 18.27
N GLY A 73 0.50 11.16 18.79
CA GLY A 73 0.49 11.56 20.21
C GLY A 73 1.87 11.62 20.87
N ASP A 74 1.95 12.25 22.04
CA ASP A 74 3.20 12.53 22.80
C ASP A 74 3.69 11.36 23.67
N ASP A 75 2.84 10.38 23.99
CA ASP A 75 3.19 9.27 24.89
C ASP A 75 3.89 8.12 24.15
N ALA A 76 5.20 8.22 23.97
CA ALA A 76 6.10 7.11 23.63
C ALA A 76 5.61 6.19 22.49
N CYS A 77 5.00 6.77 21.45
CA CYS A 77 4.75 6.01 20.23
C CYS A 77 6.11 5.73 19.57
N HIS A 78 6.46 4.46 19.49
CA HIS A 78 7.56 4.02 18.65
C HIS A 78 6.99 3.72 17.28
N ASN A 79 7.29 4.60 16.31
CA ASN A 79 7.14 4.27 14.91
C ASN A 79 7.88 2.96 14.67
N GLN A 80 7.19 1.99 14.09
CA GLN A 80 7.76 0.69 13.82
C GLN A 80 7.80 0.47 12.32
N ASP A 81 9.02 0.20 11.85
CA ASP A 81 9.32 0.05 10.45
C ASP A 81 9.48 -1.44 10.11
N MET A 82 8.85 -1.84 9.02
CA MET A 82 8.95 -3.15 8.41
C MET A 82 9.71 -3.00 7.10
N ASP A 83 10.91 -3.56 7.02
CA ASP A 83 11.60 -3.68 5.73
C ASP A 83 10.92 -4.76 4.88
N ILE A 84 10.28 -4.33 3.80
CA ILE A 84 9.58 -5.17 2.83
C ILE A 84 10.45 -5.47 1.61
N SER A 85 11.58 -4.77 1.47
CA SER A 85 12.52 -4.96 0.34
C SER A 85 13.36 -6.23 0.47
N GLY A 86 13.40 -6.83 1.66
CA GLY A 86 14.15 -8.04 1.95
C GLY A 86 13.59 -9.30 1.29
N LYS A 87 14.49 -10.26 1.00
CA LYS A 87 14.10 -11.58 0.46
C LYS A 87 13.45 -12.50 1.51
N ASP A 88 13.68 -12.25 2.81
CA ASP A 88 13.11 -13.04 3.91
C ASP A 88 12.22 -12.17 4.80
N LEU A 89 10.91 -12.30 4.62
CA LEU A 89 9.89 -11.64 5.43
C LEU A 89 9.38 -12.53 6.58
N SER A 90 9.94 -13.73 6.76
CA SER A 90 9.47 -14.69 7.79
C SER A 90 9.67 -14.17 9.21
N GLY A 91 10.64 -13.27 9.42
CA GLY A 91 10.88 -12.58 10.68
C GLY A 91 9.69 -11.75 11.15
N LEU A 92 8.92 -11.15 10.23
CA LEU A 92 7.76 -10.30 10.54
C LEU A 92 6.60 -11.08 11.16
N LYS A 93 6.53 -12.41 10.93
CA LYS A 93 5.58 -13.29 11.61
C LYS A 93 6.01 -13.65 13.03
N LYS A 94 7.32 -13.69 13.27
CA LYS A 94 7.89 -14.13 14.56
C LYS A 94 7.96 -12.98 15.57
N GLN A 95 8.26 -11.77 15.10
CA GLN A 95 8.39 -10.59 15.94
C GLN A 95 7.12 -9.73 15.82
N PRO A 96 6.28 -9.67 16.88
CA PRO A 96 5.06 -8.88 16.82
C PRO A 96 5.37 -7.38 16.91
N PHE A 97 4.70 -6.63 16.05
CA PHE A 97 4.61 -5.18 16.09
C PHE A 97 3.59 -4.79 17.14
N ASN A 98 3.98 -3.95 18.10
CA ASN A 98 3.13 -3.67 19.27
C ASN A 98 2.37 -2.38 19.03
N LEU A 99 1.08 -2.35 19.33
CA LEU A 99 0.31 -1.11 19.42
C LEU A 99 -0.36 -1.03 20.78
N LYS A 100 -0.34 0.16 21.37
CA LYS A 100 -1.12 0.44 22.57
C LYS A 100 -2.58 0.65 22.18
N GLU A 101 -3.49 0.05 22.93
CA GLU A 101 -4.92 0.23 22.75
C GLU A 101 -5.33 1.70 22.95
N GLY A 102 -6.31 2.17 22.17
CA GLY A 102 -6.77 3.56 22.21
C GLY A 102 -5.82 4.57 21.57
N THR A 103 -4.69 4.13 21.03
CA THR A 103 -3.80 4.98 20.23
C THR A 103 -4.36 5.14 18.82
N ARG A 104 -4.15 6.32 18.22
CA ARG A 104 -4.40 6.56 16.80
C ARG A 104 -3.15 6.28 15.99
N TYR A 105 -3.30 5.60 14.86
CA TYR A 105 -2.19 5.28 13.98
C TYR A 105 -2.57 5.41 12.51
N ARG A 106 -1.57 5.53 11.66
CA ARG A 106 -1.69 5.40 10.21
C ARG A 106 -0.54 4.59 9.67
N ILE A 107 -0.76 3.99 8.51
CA ILE A 107 0.26 3.27 7.76
C ILE A 107 0.95 4.28 6.85
N ALA A 108 2.27 4.38 6.92
CA ALA A 108 3.08 5.06 5.92
C ALA A 108 3.86 4.03 5.12
N VAL A 109 3.88 4.17 3.80
CA VAL A 109 4.59 3.23 2.92
C VAL A 109 5.57 3.99 2.05
N ASP A 110 6.82 3.55 2.09
CA ASP A 110 7.88 4.01 1.23
C ASP A 110 8.04 3.05 0.05
N PHE A 111 7.97 3.59 -1.16
CA PHE A 111 8.02 2.80 -2.38
C PHE A 111 8.63 3.57 -3.54
N MET A 112 9.00 2.82 -4.58
CA MET A 112 9.46 3.38 -5.85
C MET A 112 8.68 2.77 -7.00
N VAL A 113 8.59 3.50 -8.11
CA VAL A 113 7.93 3.04 -9.33
C VAL A 113 8.95 3.02 -10.46
N GLN A 114 9.05 1.89 -11.16
CA GLN A 114 9.96 1.68 -12.27
C GLN A 114 9.22 1.11 -13.48
N ARG A 115 9.83 1.23 -14.67
CA ARG A 115 9.36 0.76 -15.97
C ARG A 115 8.15 1.54 -16.48
N GLU A 116 6.99 1.31 -15.90
CA GLU A 116 5.71 1.82 -16.39
C GLU A 116 4.94 2.56 -15.28
N MET A 117 3.95 3.36 -15.68
CA MET A 117 3.02 3.97 -14.74
C MET A 117 2.18 2.88 -14.05
N VAL A 118 1.96 3.03 -12.74
CA VAL A 118 0.97 2.22 -12.02
C VAL A 118 -0.32 3.00 -11.89
N SER A 119 -1.45 2.38 -12.23
CA SER A 119 -2.78 2.96 -12.10
C SER A 119 -3.54 2.29 -10.96
N GLY A 120 -4.13 3.09 -10.08
CA GLY A 120 -4.95 2.59 -8.98
C GLY A 120 -4.19 1.69 -8.00
N LEU A 121 -3.00 2.11 -7.58
CA LEU A 121 -2.25 1.41 -6.54
C LEU A 121 -3.07 1.39 -5.25
N LYS A 122 -3.33 0.17 -4.76
CA LYS A 122 -4.23 -0.11 -3.65
C LYS A 122 -3.51 -0.97 -2.62
N TYR A 123 -3.66 -0.62 -1.36
CA TYR A 123 -3.26 -1.46 -0.24
C TYR A 123 -4.46 -2.20 0.30
N THR A 124 -4.32 -3.50 0.48
CA THR A 124 -5.35 -4.37 1.06
C THR A 124 -4.77 -5.07 2.26
N HIS A 125 -5.58 -5.22 3.30
CA HIS A 125 -5.20 -5.99 4.46
C HIS A 125 -6.33 -6.88 4.96
N LYS A 126 -5.93 -8.02 5.50
CA LYS A 126 -6.82 -8.93 6.22
C LYS A 126 -6.25 -9.20 7.59
N VAL A 127 -6.99 -8.84 8.63
CA VAL A 127 -6.61 -9.03 10.03
C VAL A 127 -7.38 -10.22 10.60
N THR A 128 -6.65 -11.19 11.13
CA THR A 128 -7.20 -12.40 11.74
C THR A 128 -6.78 -12.49 13.20
N LYS A 129 -7.73 -12.70 14.09
CA LYS A 129 -7.47 -13.04 15.50
C LYS A 129 -7.77 -14.51 15.73
N ALA A 130 -6.77 -15.27 16.13
CA ALA A 130 -6.82 -16.74 16.17
C ALA A 130 -7.25 -17.32 14.81
N VAL A 131 -8.52 -17.72 14.65
CA VAL A 131 -9.08 -18.30 13.42
C VAL A 131 -10.15 -17.42 12.76
N VAL A 132 -10.51 -16.29 13.36
CA VAL A 132 -11.59 -15.43 12.90
C VAL A 132 -11.01 -14.19 12.24
N THR A 133 -11.46 -13.89 11.02
CA THR A 133 -11.18 -12.59 10.37
C THR A 133 -11.96 -11.51 11.08
N VAL A 134 -11.25 -10.53 11.64
CA VAL A 134 -11.82 -9.43 12.44
C VAL A 134 -11.87 -8.12 11.67
N ASP A 135 -11.05 -8.01 10.62
CA ASP A 135 -11.03 -6.85 9.73
C ASP A 135 -10.53 -7.28 8.34
N ASN A 136 -11.09 -6.67 7.30
CA ASN A 136 -10.70 -6.89 5.91
C ASN A 136 -11.07 -5.63 5.13
N ASP A 137 -10.06 -4.87 4.74
CA ASP A 137 -10.24 -3.53 4.18
C ASP A 137 -9.22 -3.24 3.09
N SER A 138 -9.51 -2.21 2.31
CA SER A 138 -8.81 -1.83 1.10
C SER A 138 -8.77 -0.32 0.97
N GLU A 139 -7.60 0.23 0.67
CA GLU A 139 -7.40 1.67 0.55
C GLU A 139 -6.68 2.02 -0.75
N MET A 140 -7.34 2.85 -1.56
CA MET A 140 -6.83 3.33 -2.84
C MET A 140 -5.91 4.53 -2.62
N PHE A 141 -4.65 4.40 -3.05
CA PHE A 141 -3.66 5.49 -2.99
C PHE A 141 -3.54 6.27 -4.29
N GLY A 142 -3.96 5.68 -5.42
CA GLY A 142 -4.02 6.34 -6.72
C GLY A 142 -2.91 5.91 -7.69
N SER A 143 -2.61 6.76 -8.67
CA SER A 143 -1.71 6.44 -9.78
C SER A 143 -0.36 7.14 -9.65
N PHE A 144 0.71 6.45 -10.02
CA PHE A 144 2.08 6.94 -9.86
C PHE A 144 2.92 6.67 -11.12
N ALA A 145 3.55 7.71 -11.65
CA ALA A 145 4.51 7.59 -12.75
C ALA A 145 5.86 7.03 -12.25
N PRO A 146 6.67 6.40 -13.13
CA PRO A 146 8.04 6.01 -12.78
C PRO A 146 8.85 7.21 -12.23
N SER A 147 9.66 6.98 -11.21
CA SER A 147 10.56 8.01 -10.65
C SER A 147 11.80 7.37 -10.02
N LYS A 148 12.92 8.09 -10.05
CA LYS A 148 14.17 7.68 -9.36
C LYS A 148 14.11 7.96 -7.85
N GLU A 149 13.15 8.76 -7.40
CA GLU A 149 13.01 9.16 -5.99
C GLU A 149 12.08 8.23 -5.22
N LEU A 150 12.42 8.00 -3.95
CA LEU A 150 11.56 7.30 -3.00
C LEU A 150 10.33 8.15 -2.70
N ARG A 151 9.14 7.57 -2.84
CA ARG A 151 7.88 8.22 -2.49
C ARG A 151 7.32 7.64 -1.19
N THR A 152 6.65 8.48 -0.42
CA THR A 152 5.92 8.09 0.79
C THR A 152 4.44 8.40 0.61
N ILE A 153 3.59 7.38 0.79
CA ILE A 153 2.13 7.52 0.90
C ILE A 153 1.70 7.20 2.32
N ARG A 154 0.57 7.78 2.74
CA ARG A 154 0.03 7.59 4.08
C ARG A 154 -1.44 7.24 4.00
N SER A 155 -1.85 6.24 4.77
CA SER A 155 -3.25 5.88 4.93
C SER A 155 -4.00 6.92 5.74
N GLN A 156 -5.33 6.77 5.76
CA GLN A 156 -6.18 7.37 6.78
C GLN A 156 -5.73 6.95 8.19
N ILE A 157 -6.00 7.82 9.15
CA ILE A 157 -5.78 7.57 10.56
C ILE A 157 -6.88 6.63 11.07
N ARG A 158 -6.49 5.64 11.87
CA ARG A 158 -7.37 4.66 12.50
C ARG A 158 -7.11 4.58 14.00
N ASP A 159 -8.14 4.22 14.75
CA ASP A 159 -8.05 3.94 16.19
C ASP A 159 -7.70 2.48 16.44
N VAL A 160 -6.78 2.23 17.37
CA VAL A 160 -6.52 0.88 17.90
C VAL A 160 -7.64 0.53 18.86
N PRO A 161 -8.37 -0.58 18.67
CA PRO A 161 -9.51 -0.93 19.51
C PRO A 161 -9.08 -1.20 20.96
N SER A 162 -9.90 -0.74 21.91
CA SER A 162 -9.63 -0.81 23.35
C SER A 162 -10.43 -1.87 24.07
N GLY A 163 -9.85 -2.42 25.14
CA GLY A 163 -10.51 -3.33 26.06
C GLY A 163 -9.95 -4.75 26.00
N PHE A 164 -10.16 -5.50 27.08
CA PHE A 164 -9.56 -6.82 27.30
C PHE A 164 -9.77 -7.79 26.13
N LEU A 165 -10.95 -7.76 25.48
CA LEU A 165 -11.28 -8.61 24.34
C LEU A 165 -10.50 -8.28 23.07
N HIS A 166 -10.02 -7.03 22.91
CA HIS A 166 -9.24 -6.59 21.75
C HIS A 166 -7.74 -6.71 21.97
N ARG A 167 -7.27 -6.92 23.20
CA ARG A 167 -5.84 -7.18 23.46
C ARG A 167 -5.41 -8.54 22.92
N GLY A 168 -4.13 -8.68 22.57
CA GLY A 168 -3.52 -9.92 22.10
C GLY A 168 -2.99 -9.85 20.66
N LYS A 169 -2.64 -11.02 20.13
CA LYS A 169 -1.98 -11.16 18.82
C LYS A 169 -2.97 -11.31 17.67
N TYR A 170 -2.61 -10.70 16.55
CA TYR A 170 -3.33 -10.66 15.30
C TYR A 170 -2.37 -11.02 14.18
N SER A 171 -2.83 -11.85 13.24
CA SER A 171 -2.14 -12.10 11.99
C SER A 171 -2.66 -11.11 10.96
N VAL A 172 -1.78 -10.32 10.36
CA VAL A 172 -2.11 -9.37 9.31
C VAL A 172 -1.53 -9.88 8.00
N LYS A 173 -2.37 -10.11 7.00
CA LYS A 173 -1.93 -10.33 5.62
C LYS A 173 -2.07 -9.02 4.87
N SER A 174 -0.96 -8.50 4.36
CA SER A 174 -0.85 -7.22 3.67
C SER A 174 -0.50 -7.44 2.20
N LYS A 175 -1.11 -6.65 1.32
CA LYS A 175 -0.91 -6.79 -0.12
C LYS A 175 -1.07 -5.47 -0.85
N PHE A 176 -0.14 -5.19 -1.75
CA PHE A 176 -0.24 -4.12 -2.74
C PHE A 176 -0.65 -4.68 -4.11
N VAL A 177 -1.72 -4.12 -4.66
CA VAL A 177 -2.32 -4.50 -5.94
C VAL A 177 -2.69 -3.24 -6.73
N ASP A 178 -2.70 -3.31 -8.05
CA ASP A 178 -3.15 -2.20 -8.91
C ASP A 178 -4.45 -2.55 -9.66
N ASP A 179 -4.95 -1.61 -10.47
CA ASP A 179 -6.16 -1.79 -11.28
C ASP A 179 -6.03 -2.91 -12.33
N ASP A 180 -4.80 -3.20 -12.77
CA ASP A 180 -4.47 -4.32 -13.67
C ASP A 180 -4.44 -5.67 -12.93
N LYS A 181 -4.78 -5.69 -11.63
CA LYS A 181 -4.75 -6.85 -10.73
C LYS A 181 -3.35 -7.43 -10.52
N LYS A 182 -2.30 -6.68 -10.85
CA LYS A 182 -0.92 -7.08 -10.62
C LYS A 182 -0.58 -6.93 -9.14
N VAL A 183 -0.06 -8.00 -8.55
CA VAL A 183 0.41 -7.99 -7.16
C VAL A 183 1.86 -7.54 -7.13
N HIS A 184 2.13 -6.42 -6.47
CA HIS A 184 3.49 -5.86 -6.38
C HIS A 184 4.23 -6.29 -5.12
N ALA A 185 3.49 -6.54 -4.03
CA ALA A 185 4.00 -7.11 -2.80
C ALA A 185 2.87 -7.81 -2.05
N GLU A 186 3.17 -8.94 -1.43
CA GLU A 186 2.27 -9.64 -0.51
C GLU A 186 3.10 -10.24 0.62
N TRP A 187 2.73 -9.97 1.86
CA TRP A 187 3.41 -10.50 3.04
C TRP A 187 2.46 -10.65 4.22
N GLU A 188 2.96 -11.30 5.26
CA GLU A 188 2.22 -11.56 6.48
C GLU A 188 3.08 -11.20 7.67
N TRP A 189 2.48 -10.55 8.66
CA TRP A 189 3.15 -10.07 9.86
C TRP A 189 2.23 -10.17 11.08
N THR A 190 2.82 -10.10 12.28
CA THR A 190 2.04 -10.16 13.52
C THR A 190 1.90 -8.79 14.14
N LEU A 191 0.67 -8.39 14.43
CA LEU A 191 0.33 -7.24 15.25
C LEU A 191 -0.04 -7.72 16.67
N GLU A 192 0.36 -7.00 17.71
CA GLU A 192 -0.01 -7.29 19.10
C GLU A 192 -0.55 -6.02 19.77
N ILE A 193 -1.82 -6.05 20.18
CA ILE A 193 -2.47 -4.96 20.91
C ILE A 193 -2.27 -5.16 22.41
N LYS A 194 -1.77 -4.14 23.10
CA LYS A 194 -1.47 -4.12 24.53
C LYS A 194 -2.08 -2.91 25.23
N ASP A 195 -2.23 -3.00 26.54
CA ASP A 195 -2.66 -1.86 27.39
C ASP A 195 -1.55 -0.82 27.59
N LYS A 196 -0.28 -1.22 27.44
CA LYS A 196 0.91 -0.38 27.54
C LYS A 196 1.87 -0.67 26.41
N TRP A 197 2.69 0.33 26.07
CA TRP A 197 3.84 0.12 25.19
C TRP A 197 4.82 -0.88 25.81
N LYS A 198 5.56 -1.57 24.95
CA LYS A 198 6.62 -2.49 25.37
C LYS A 198 7.79 -1.63 25.87
N ASN A 199 8.14 -1.77 27.16
CA ASN A 199 9.41 -1.29 27.69
C ASN A 199 10.58 -2.03 27.05
#